data_AF-A0A7X9JLC8-F1
#
_entry.id   AF-A0A7X9JLC8-F1
#
_cell.length_a   1.000
_cell.length_b   1.000
_cell.length_c   1.000
_cell.angle_alpha   90.00
_cell.angle_beta   90.00
_cell.angle_gamma   90.00
#
_symmetry.space_group_name_H-M   'P 1'
#
loop_
_entity.id
_entity.type
_entity.pdbx_description
1 polymer ?
#
loop_
_entity_poly.entity_id
_entity_poly.type
_entity_poly.pdbx_seq_one_letter_code
_entity_poly.pdbx_strand_id
1 'polypeptide(L)' 'PVLGLREGSWLDVKGEKITLKGNLSARVFKQNQVPEELEAESDLSSLK' A
#
# COMPACT_ATOMS: atom_id res chain seq x y z
N PRO A 1 -10.46 1.74 2.45
CA PRO A 1 -9.37 1.06 3.20
C PRO A 1 -8.38 2.12 3.70
N VAL A 2 -7.61 1.85 4.75
CA VAL A 2 -6.54 2.76 5.22
C VAL A 2 -5.19 2.09 4.96
N LEU A 3 -4.24 2.84 4.42
CA LEU A 3 -2.88 2.35 4.15
C LEU A 3 -1.90 2.95 5.16
N GLY A 4 -1.23 2.11 5.93
CA GLY A 4 -0.11 2.48 6.80
C GLY A 4 1.20 2.35 6.05
N LEU A 5 1.78 3.50 5.68
CA LEU A 5 3.11 3.58 5.09
C LEU A 5 4.17 3.69 6.19
N ARG A 6 5.25 2.92 6.06
CA ARG A 6 6.44 3.06 6.90
C ARG A 6 7.30 4.19 6.36
N GLU A 7 8.04 4.83 7.26
CA GLU A 7 8.96 5.91 6.88
C GLU A 7 9.99 5.41 5.86
N GLY A 8 10.19 6.16 4.78
CA GLY A 8 11.02 5.75 3.65
C GLY A 8 10.27 5.00 2.53
N SER A 9 8.98 4.71 2.68
CA SER A 9 8.10 4.23 1.60
C SER A 9 7.19 5.36 1.09
N TRP A 10 6.79 5.29 -0.17
CA TRP A 10 5.89 6.25 -0.83
C TRP A 10 5.01 5.55 -1.88
N LEU A 11 4.03 6.27 -2.42
CA LEU A 11 3.16 5.78 -3.49
C LEU A 11 3.53 6.46 -4.81
N ASP A 12 3.78 5.67 -5.85
CA ASP A 12 3.87 6.14 -7.23
C ASP A 12 2.50 5.98 -7.90
N VAL A 13 1.83 7.09 -8.18
CA VAL A 13 0.48 7.12 -8.77
C VAL A 13 0.57 7.58 -10.21
N LYS A 14 0.29 6.68 -11.15
CA LYS A 14 0.30 6.92 -12.60
C LYS A 14 -1.08 6.61 -13.17
N GLY A 15 -1.95 7.62 -13.19
CA GLY A 15 -3.32 7.50 -13.66
C GLY A 15 -4.15 6.60 -12.75
N GLU A 16 -4.52 5.42 -13.23
CA GLU A 16 -5.22 4.40 -12.44
C GLU A 16 -4.28 3.46 -11.69
N LYS A 17 -2.99 3.43 -12.07
CA LYS A 17 -2.02 2.55 -11.46
C LYS A 17 -1.43 3.18 -10.20
N ILE A 18 -1.49 2.48 -9.08
CA ILE A 18 -0.87 2.87 -7.81
C ILE A 18 0.14 1.78 -7.44
N THR A 19 1.39 2.13 -7.20
CA THR A 19 2.43 1.17 -6.81
C THR A 19 3.10 1.62 -5.52
N LEU A 20 3.25 0.67 -4.58
CA LEU A 20 4.04 0.89 -3.37
C LEU A 20 5.52 0.92 -3.74
N LYS A 21 6.18 2.04 -3.50
CA LYS A 21 7.62 2.21 -3.70
C LYS A 21 8.33 2.39 -2.36
N GLY A 22 9.60 1.99 -2.33
CA GLY A 22 10.42 1.95 -1.12
C GLY A 22 10.85 0.52 -0.79
N ASN A 23 11.72 0.37 0.20
CA ASN A 23 12.26 -0.94 0.59
C ASN A 23 11.46 -1.64 1.69
N LEU A 24 10.43 -0.98 2.23
CA LEU A 24 9.66 -1.48 3.36
C LEU A 24 8.24 -1.84 2.95
N SER A 25 7.72 -2.89 3.59
CA SER A 25 6.33 -3.30 3.49
C SER A 25 5.37 -2.23 4.02
N ALA A 26 4.15 -2.22 3.49
CA ALA A 26 3.05 -1.41 4.00
C ALA A 26 1.99 -2.30 4.67
N ARG A 27 1.11 -1.71 5.47
CA ARG A 27 -0.07 -2.41 5.99
C ARG A 27 -1.37 -1.83 5.49
N VAL A 28 -2.29 -2.68 5.05
CA VAL A 28 -3.65 -2.28 4.73
C VAL A 28 -4.58 -2.66 5.87
N PHE A 29 -5.39 -1.68 6.28
CA PHE A 29 -6.40 -1.82 7.30
C PHE A 29 -7.78 -1.74 6.64
N LYS A 30 -8.58 -2.78 6.88
CA LYS A 30 -10.00 -2.83 6.53
C LYS A 30 -10.81 -2.98 7.82
N GLN A 31 -12.00 -2.39 7.85
CA GLN A 31 -12.84 -2.44 9.03
C GLN A 31 -13.15 -3.91 9.39
N ASN A 32 -13.02 -4.25 10.68
CA ASN A 32 -13.28 -5.58 11.22
C ASN A 32 -12.44 -6.71 10.57
N GLN A 33 -11.29 -6.39 9.97
CA GLN A 33 -10.37 -7.37 9.40
C GLN A 33 -8.98 -7.23 10.03
N VAL A 34 -8.26 -8.34 10.09
CA VAL A 34 -6.85 -8.34 10.48
C VAL A 34 -6.06 -7.55 9.41
N PRO A 35 -5.13 -6.67 9.82
CA PRO A 35 -4.31 -5.93 8.87
C PRO A 35 -3.52 -6.87 7.96
N GLU A 36 -3.46 -6.53 6.68
CA GLU A 36 -2.72 -7.27 5.66
C GLU A 36 -1.38 -6.57 5.38
N GLU A 37 -0.28 -7.31 5.38
CA GLU A 37 1.04 -6.78 5.03
C GLU A 37 1.24 -6.90 3.51
N LEU A 38 1.66 -5.80 2.88
CA LEU A 38 1.94 -5.72 1.45
C LEU A 38 3.42 -5.46 1.24
N GLU A 39 4.03 -6.28 0.39
CA GLU A 39 5.43 -6.16 0.01
C GLU A 39 5.68 -4.90 -0.81
N ALA A 40 6.91 -4.40 -0.76
CA ALA A 40 7.38 -3.36 -1.67
C ALA A 40 7.12 -3.75 -3.14
N GLU A 41 6.91 -2.76 -4.00
CA GLU A 41 6.58 -2.94 -5.44
C GLU A 41 5.22 -3.57 -5.72
N SER A 42 4.39 -3.78 -4.69
CA SER A 42 3.02 -4.26 -4.86
C SER A 42 2.12 -3.24 -5.58
N ASP A 43 1.25 -3.75 -6.43
CA ASP A 43 0.21 -2.97 -7.09
C ASP A 43 -0.99 -2.76 -6.14
N LEU A 44 -1.38 -1.51 -5.96
CA LEU A 44 -2.43 -1.05 -5.05
C LEU A 44 -3.63 -0.47 -5.79
N SER A 45 -3.69 -0.62 -7.12
CA SER A 45 -4.73 -0.02 -7.96
C SER A 45 -6.12 -0.58 -7.63
N SER A 46 -6.18 -1.79 -7.06
CA SER A 46 -7.41 -2.45 -6.60
C SER A 46 -7.98 -1.87 -5.30
N LEU A 47 -7.28 -0.95 -4.62
CA LEU A 47 -7.75 -0.31 -3.39
C LEU A 47 -8.61 0.94 -3.63
N LYS A 48 -8.77 1.37 -4.90
CA LYS A 48 -9.61 2.49 -5.31
C LYS A 48 -11.09 2.21 -5.06
#